data_AF-A0A933EDM1-F1
#
_entry.id   AF-A0A933EDM1-F1
#
_cell.length_a   1.000
_cell.length_b   1.000
_cell.length_c   1.000
_cell.angle_alpha   90.00
_cell.angle_beta   90.00
_cell.angle_gamma   90.00
#
_symmetry.space_group_name_H-M   'P 1'
#
loop_
_entity.id
_entity.type
_entity.pdbx_description
1 polymer ?
#
loop_
_entity_poly.entity_id
_entity_poly.type
_entity_poly.pdbx_seq_one_letter_code
_entity_poly.pdbx_strand_id
1 'polypeptide(L)'
;MVLKKLRYLIASQGERKYAASSRAYVEMARSRLGRVASELVSLEGAEGPRLAADLRAAFERCRTKIFAALDPYLEKRPPAPPPHRVIKVADAEYHLPCSVCGEIAVVFKIGVPEYLDKEGLIYMGITHSRALDLADAAEIFHRLDRDQIAKVHAFVKGHPATVEGIDAYCPQCDRIYCREHYNVVVEWDQGFYDCSYGTCPEGHRRMIDDWHGVRRFPAVAAPSRPV
;
A
#
# COMPACT_ATOMS: atom_id res chain seq x y z
N MET A 1 -24.35 -15.75 -14.05
CA MET A 1 -25.30 -14.99 -13.19
C MET A 1 -24.66 -13.80 -12.46
N VAL A 2 -23.40 -13.90 -12.01
CA VAL A 2 -22.66 -12.82 -11.32
C VAL A 2 -22.53 -11.52 -12.15
N LEU A 3 -22.24 -11.62 -13.45
CA LEU A 3 -22.06 -10.46 -14.33
C LEU A 3 -23.34 -9.61 -14.56
N LYS A 4 -24.53 -10.21 -14.50
CA LYS A 4 -25.81 -9.48 -14.61
C LYS A 4 -26.14 -8.71 -13.34
N LYS A 5 -25.80 -9.26 -12.16
CA LYS A 5 -25.98 -8.57 -10.86
C LYS A 5 -25.00 -7.40 -10.70
N LEU A 6 -23.78 -7.51 -11.26
CA LEU A 6 -22.83 -6.40 -11.28
C LEU A 6 -23.40 -5.18 -12.05
N ARG A 7 -23.98 -5.40 -13.23
CA ARG A 7 -24.53 -4.30 -14.06
C ARG A 7 -25.66 -3.50 -13.40
N TYR A 8 -26.43 -4.09 -12.47
CA TYR A 8 -27.56 -3.40 -11.83
C TYR A 8 -27.15 -2.56 -10.61
N LEU A 9 -26.01 -2.87 -9.99
CA LEU A 9 -25.45 -2.07 -8.89
C LEU A 9 -24.70 -0.82 -9.37
N ILE A 10 -24.44 -0.72 -10.68
CA ILE A 10 -23.61 0.31 -11.32
C ILE A 10 -24.53 1.31 -12.07
N ALA A 11 -25.48 1.98 -11.40
CA ALA A 11 -26.41 2.94 -12.07
C ALA A 11 -26.53 4.35 -11.41
N SER A 12 -25.70 4.69 -10.42
CA SER A 12 -25.72 6.00 -9.72
C SER A 12 -24.31 6.32 -9.21
N GLN A 13 -23.92 7.58 -8.93
CA GLN A 13 -22.55 8.05 -8.55
C GLN A 13 -21.65 7.11 -7.71
N GLY A 14 -22.20 6.12 -6.99
CA GLY A 14 -21.49 4.93 -6.55
C GLY A 14 -20.74 4.13 -7.66
N GLU A 15 -21.11 4.17 -8.93
CA GLU A 15 -20.51 3.37 -10.03
C GLU A 15 -18.99 3.47 -10.08
N ARG A 16 -18.47 4.70 -9.96
CA ARG A 16 -17.04 5.00 -10.07
C ARG A 16 -16.27 4.51 -8.86
N LYS A 17 -16.82 4.78 -7.67
CA LYS A 17 -16.25 4.30 -6.41
C LYS A 17 -16.20 2.78 -6.40
N TYR A 18 -17.26 2.11 -6.87
CA TYR A 18 -17.28 0.66 -7.00
C TYR A 18 -16.32 0.14 -8.07
N ALA A 19 -16.12 0.84 -9.18
CA ALA A 19 -15.16 0.42 -10.21
C ALA A 19 -13.72 0.48 -9.70
N ALA A 20 -13.32 1.57 -9.03
CA ALA A 20 -12.00 1.69 -8.41
C ALA A 20 -11.78 0.63 -7.32
N SER A 21 -12.74 0.46 -6.39
CA SER A 21 -12.67 -0.60 -5.37
C SER A 21 -12.64 -2.00 -5.98
N SER A 22 -13.40 -2.27 -7.04
CA SER A 22 -13.40 -3.56 -7.74
C SER A 22 -12.04 -3.86 -8.36
N ARG A 23 -11.40 -2.86 -8.98
CA ARG A 23 -10.04 -3.00 -9.50
C ARG A 23 -9.05 -3.34 -8.39
N ALA A 24 -9.13 -2.65 -7.25
CA ALA A 24 -8.32 -2.94 -6.07
C ALA A 24 -8.53 -4.37 -5.55
N TYR A 25 -9.77 -4.85 -5.47
CA TYR A 25 -10.07 -6.23 -5.06
C TYR A 25 -9.48 -7.29 -6.00
N VAL A 26 -9.49 -7.04 -7.31
CA VAL A 26 -8.89 -7.95 -8.29
C VAL A 26 -7.36 -7.99 -8.13
N GLU A 27 -6.71 -6.85 -7.90
CA GLU A 27 -5.26 -6.84 -7.63
C GLU A 27 -4.93 -7.49 -6.28
N MET A 28 -5.76 -7.35 -5.25
CA MET A 28 -5.62 -8.08 -3.99
C MET A 28 -5.77 -9.60 -4.22
N ALA A 29 -6.72 -10.04 -5.05
CA ALA A 29 -6.88 -11.44 -5.41
C ALA A 29 -5.65 -11.99 -6.15
N ARG A 30 -4.99 -11.16 -6.98
CA ARG A 30 -3.73 -11.51 -7.66
C ARG A 30 -2.59 -11.76 -6.67
N SER A 31 -2.49 -10.95 -5.61
CA SER A 31 -1.51 -11.17 -4.54
C SER A 31 -1.74 -12.51 -3.83
N ARG A 32 -3.00 -12.82 -3.46
CA ARG A 32 -3.37 -14.11 -2.85
C ARG A 32 -3.10 -15.29 -3.78
N LEU A 33 -3.37 -15.13 -5.07
CA LEU A 33 -3.02 -16.11 -6.09
C LEU A 33 -1.53 -16.40 -6.11
N GLY A 34 -0.67 -15.38 -5.98
CA GLY A 34 0.79 -15.54 -5.91
C GLY A 34 1.19 -16.52 -4.82
N ARG A 35 0.63 -16.36 -3.62
CA ARG A 35 0.85 -17.26 -2.47
C ARG A 35 0.41 -18.70 -2.77
N VAL A 36 -0.84 -18.89 -3.22
CA VAL A 36 -1.37 -20.23 -3.55
C VAL A 36 -0.53 -20.91 -4.63
N ALA A 37 -0.12 -20.16 -5.65
CA ALA A 37 0.70 -20.69 -6.73
C ALA A 37 2.11 -21.09 -6.26
N SER A 38 2.69 -20.38 -5.28
CA SER A 38 3.95 -20.79 -4.64
C SER A 38 3.80 -22.07 -3.83
N GLU A 39 2.70 -22.20 -3.07
CA GLU A 39 2.39 -23.44 -2.33
C GLU A 39 2.25 -24.63 -3.30
N LEU A 40 1.56 -24.45 -4.43
CA LEU A 40 1.46 -25.49 -5.47
C LEU A 40 2.81 -25.89 -6.06
N VAL A 41 3.74 -24.96 -6.27
CA VAL A 41 5.08 -25.27 -6.79
C VAL A 41 5.90 -26.12 -5.82
N SER A 42 5.59 -26.07 -4.52
CA SER A 42 6.28 -26.90 -3.52
C SER A 42 5.86 -28.38 -3.49
N LEU A 43 4.81 -28.75 -4.23
CA LEU A 43 4.39 -30.14 -4.35
C LEU A 43 5.42 -30.95 -5.15
N GLU A 44 5.68 -32.19 -4.71
CA GLU A 44 6.62 -33.08 -5.38
C GLU A 44 6.15 -33.45 -6.79
N GLY A 45 7.10 -33.52 -7.73
CA GLY A 45 6.85 -33.89 -9.12
C GLY A 45 6.41 -32.73 -10.02
N ALA A 46 6.03 -33.06 -11.26
CA ALA A 46 5.71 -32.07 -12.29
C ALA A 46 4.30 -31.47 -12.18
N GLU A 47 3.42 -32.07 -11.36
CA GLU A 47 2.02 -31.64 -11.26
C GLU A 47 1.86 -30.28 -10.57
N GLY A 48 2.63 -30.02 -9.51
CA GLY A 48 2.59 -28.77 -8.76
C GLY A 48 2.86 -27.54 -9.63
N PRO A 49 4.01 -27.46 -10.32
CA PRO A 49 4.32 -26.38 -11.25
C PRO A 49 3.28 -26.22 -12.38
N ARG A 50 2.75 -27.33 -12.91
CA ARG A 50 1.70 -27.31 -13.96
C ARG A 50 0.42 -26.66 -13.43
N LEU A 51 -0.07 -27.09 -12.26
CA LEU A 51 -1.27 -26.51 -11.64
C LEU A 51 -1.10 -25.03 -11.31
N ALA A 52 0.08 -24.64 -10.82
CA ALA A 52 0.39 -23.23 -10.56
C ALA A 52 0.33 -22.38 -11.84
N ALA A 53 0.86 -22.90 -12.96
CA ALA A 53 0.81 -22.23 -14.26
C ALA A 53 -0.64 -22.13 -14.79
N ASP A 54 -1.41 -23.22 -14.73
CA ASP A 54 -2.81 -23.27 -15.16
C ASP A 54 -3.68 -22.27 -14.36
N LEU A 55 -3.48 -22.21 -13.04
CA LEU A 55 -4.19 -21.30 -12.16
C LEU A 55 -3.87 -19.83 -12.46
N ARG A 56 -2.59 -19.49 -12.68
CA ARG A 56 -2.16 -18.15 -13.08
C ARG A 56 -2.78 -17.74 -14.41
N ALA A 57 -2.73 -18.63 -15.41
CA ALA A 57 -3.30 -18.37 -16.73
C ALA A 57 -4.83 -18.17 -16.67
N ALA A 58 -5.54 -18.98 -15.86
CA ALA A 58 -6.98 -18.84 -15.66
C ALA A 58 -7.33 -17.49 -15.00
N PHE A 59 -6.58 -17.09 -13.98
CA PHE A 59 -6.79 -15.82 -13.32
C PHE A 59 -6.57 -14.63 -14.26
N GLU A 60 -5.49 -14.61 -15.04
CA GLU A 60 -5.20 -13.50 -15.96
C GLU A 60 -6.27 -13.35 -17.06
N ARG A 61 -6.85 -14.46 -17.54
CA ARG A 61 -8.00 -14.42 -18.46
C ARG A 61 -9.23 -13.76 -17.81
N CYS A 62 -9.50 -14.08 -16.54
CA CYS A 62 -10.59 -13.46 -15.79
C CYS A 62 -10.32 -11.97 -15.51
N ARG A 63 -9.12 -11.64 -15.04
CA ARG A 63 -8.67 -10.27 -14.74
C ARG A 63 -8.82 -9.37 -15.96
N THR A 64 -8.30 -9.80 -17.11
CA THR A 64 -8.40 -9.05 -18.37
C THR A 64 -9.84 -8.70 -18.72
N LYS A 65 -10.76 -9.67 -18.61
CA LYS A 65 -12.19 -9.45 -18.89
C LYS A 65 -12.85 -8.51 -17.88
N ILE A 66 -12.52 -8.64 -16.60
CA ILE A 66 -13.03 -7.75 -15.56
C ILE A 66 -12.54 -6.33 -15.79
N PHE A 67 -11.24 -6.14 -16.08
CA PHE A 67 -10.67 -4.81 -16.31
C PHE A 67 -11.24 -4.16 -17.56
N ALA A 68 -11.42 -4.90 -18.65
CA ALA A 68 -12.10 -4.40 -19.84
C ALA A 68 -13.54 -3.95 -19.54
N ALA A 69 -14.24 -4.63 -18.63
CA ALA A 69 -15.58 -4.24 -18.21
C ALA A 69 -15.60 -3.02 -17.26
N LEU A 70 -14.52 -2.81 -16.49
CA LEU A 70 -14.36 -1.67 -15.59
C LEU A 70 -13.84 -0.41 -16.29
N ASP A 71 -13.07 -0.54 -17.38
CA ASP A 71 -12.39 0.58 -18.07
C ASP A 71 -13.31 1.79 -18.38
N PRO A 72 -14.57 1.62 -18.84
CA PRO A 72 -15.44 2.77 -19.10
C PRO A 72 -15.83 3.57 -17.84
N TYR A 73 -15.74 2.95 -16.66
CA TYR A 73 -16.14 3.52 -15.37
C TYR A 73 -14.95 4.03 -14.56
N LEU A 74 -13.73 3.67 -14.96
CA LEU A 74 -12.52 4.23 -14.38
C LEU A 74 -12.30 5.62 -14.97
N GLU A 75 -12.21 6.64 -14.10
CA GLU A 75 -11.94 8.00 -14.56
C GLU A 75 -10.60 8.04 -15.30
N LYS A 76 -10.65 8.32 -16.60
CA LYS A 76 -9.48 8.74 -17.40
C LYS A 76 -9.23 10.23 -17.19
N ARG A 77 -9.43 10.74 -15.97
CA ARG A 77 -9.25 12.17 -15.70
C ARG A 77 -7.77 12.45 -16.00
N PRO A 78 -7.46 13.30 -16.98
CA PRO A 78 -6.07 13.67 -17.20
C PRO A 78 -5.63 14.31 -15.89
N PRO A 79 -4.63 13.73 -15.23
CA PRO A 79 -4.27 14.23 -13.93
C PRO A 79 -3.77 15.66 -14.08
N ALA A 80 -4.45 16.59 -13.42
CA ALA A 80 -3.81 17.85 -13.10
C ALA A 80 -2.95 17.56 -11.86
N PRO A 81 -1.64 17.84 -11.87
CA PRO A 81 -0.84 17.73 -10.67
C PRO A 81 -1.48 18.59 -9.58
N PRO A 82 -1.46 18.12 -8.32
CA PRO A 82 -2.08 18.84 -7.23
C PRO A 82 -1.36 20.18 -7.07
N PRO A 83 -2.08 21.28 -6.75
CA PRO A 83 -1.45 22.58 -6.58
C PRO A 83 -0.47 22.62 -5.39
N HIS A 84 -0.63 21.70 -4.43
CA HIS A 84 0.17 21.63 -3.22
C HIS A 84 0.68 20.20 -2.97
N ARG A 85 1.94 20.08 -2.52
CA ARG A 85 2.58 18.81 -2.14
C ARG A 85 2.13 18.27 -0.78
N VAL A 86 1.62 19.17 0.07
CA VAL A 86 1.01 18.88 1.36
C VAL A 86 -0.34 19.58 1.42
N ILE A 87 -1.38 18.83 1.80
CA ILE A 87 -2.74 19.36 1.99
C ILE A 87 -3.08 19.20 3.46
N LYS A 88 -3.22 20.30 4.19
CA LYS A 88 -3.76 20.30 5.54
C LYS A 88 -5.28 20.21 5.47
N VAL A 89 -5.84 19.06 5.85
CA VAL A 89 -7.29 18.82 5.81
C VAL A 89 -7.94 19.31 7.12
N ALA A 90 -7.26 19.08 8.24
CA ALA A 90 -7.63 19.57 9.56
C ALA A 90 -6.35 19.77 10.40
N ASP A 91 -6.46 20.34 11.60
CA ASP A 91 -5.32 20.45 12.52
C ASP A 91 -4.72 19.08 12.90
N ALA A 92 -5.55 18.04 12.86
CA ALA A 92 -5.20 16.68 13.15
C ALA A 92 -4.99 15.80 11.91
N GLU A 93 -4.99 16.34 10.69
CA GLU A 93 -4.95 15.53 9.46
C GLU A 93 -4.28 16.23 8.26
N TYR A 94 -3.31 15.52 7.66
CA TYR A 94 -2.56 15.94 6.48
C TYR A 94 -2.57 14.86 5.42
N HIS A 95 -2.73 15.28 4.16
CA HIS A 95 -2.68 14.41 2.99
C HIS A 95 -1.51 14.80 2.10
N LEU A 96 -0.78 13.80 1.60
CA LEU A 96 0.25 13.98 0.58
C LEU A 96 -0.24 13.39 -0.75
N PRO A 97 -0.61 14.24 -1.72
CA PRO A 97 -1.03 13.78 -3.02
C PRO A 97 0.13 13.37 -3.91
N CYS A 98 -0.14 12.49 -4.87
CA CYS A 98 0.80 12.09 -5.90
C CYS A 98 1.20 13.28 -6.76
N SER A 99 2.50 13.47 -6.97
CA SER A 99 3.05 14.54 -7.80
C SER A 99 2.75 14.37 -9.31
N VAL A 100 2.27 13.18 -9.72
CA VAL A 100 1.82 12.95 -11.10
C VAL A 100 0.31 13.15 -11.19
N CYS A 101 -0.48 12.44 -10.35
CA CYS A 101 -1.93 12.41 -10.50
C CYS A 101 -2.79 13.20 -9.54
N GLY A 102 -2.21 13.73 -8.47
CA GLY A 102 -2.97 14.41 -7.42
C GLY A 102 -3.77 13.49 -6.51
N GLU A 103 -3.85 12.19 -6.79
CA GLU A 103 -4.47 11.20 -5.91
C GLU A 103 -3.74 11.15 -4.56
N ILE A 104 -4.48 11.06 -3.46
CA ILE A 104 -3.89 10.98 -2.11
C ILE A 104 -3.12 9.66 -1.98
N ALA A 105 -1.80 9.77 -1.82
CA ALA A 105 -0.91 8.61 -1.69
C ALA A 105 -0.54 8.34 -0.23
N VAL A 106 -0.53 9.39 0.62
CA VAL A 106 -0.21 9.28 2.04
C VAL A 106 -1.19 10.09 2.87
N VAL A 107 -1.58 9.54 4.02
CA VAL A 107 -2.35 10.25 5.04
C VAL A 107 -1.63 10.15 6.37
N PHE A 108 -1.50 11.28 7.07
CA PHE A 108 -1.17 11.35 8.48
C PHE A 108 -2.37 11.91 9.23
N LYS A 109 -2.87 11.21 10.24
CA LYS A 109 -3.96 11.71 11.08
C LYS A 109 -3.87 11.26 12.51
N ILE A 110 -4.29 12.10 13.46
CA ILE A 110 -4.48 11.68 14.85
C ILE A 110 -5.85 10.99 14.95
N GLY A 111 -5.87 9.83 15.61
CA GLY A 111 -7.11 9.11 15.88
C GLY A 111 -6.87 7.78 16.59
N VAL A 112 -7.92 6.98 16.75
CA VAL A 112 -7.83 5.64 17.34
C VAL A 112 -7.61 4.60 16.23
N PRO A 113 -6.44 3.92 16.16
CA PRO A 113 -6.18 2.88 15.18
C PRO A 113 -7.10 1.67 15.37
N GLU A 114 -7.44 0.95 14.30
CA GLU A 114 -8.41 -0.17 14.35
C GLU A 114 -8.05 -1.28 15.36
N TYR A 115 -6.77 -1.43 15.69
CA TYR A 115 -6.26 -2.49 16.56
C TYR A 115 -5.78 -2.00 17.94
N LEU A 116 -6.02 -0.73 18.28
CA LEU A 116 -5.56 -0.13 19.54
C LEU A 116 -6.70 0.62 20.23
N ASP A 117 -6.74 0.56 21.55
CA ASP A 117 -7.76 1.26 22.37
C ASP A 117 -7.35 2.69 22.74
N LYS A 118 -6.26 3.19 22.15
CA LYS A 118 -5.68 4.50 22.48
C LYS A 118 -5.45 5.31 21.23
N GLU A 119 -5.59 6.62 21.39
CA GLU A 119 -5.27 7.58 20.35
C GLU A 119 -3.77 7.53 20.00
N GLY A 120 -3.47 7.62 18.71
CA GLY A 120 -2.12 7.63 18.17
C GLY A 120 -2.07 8.39 16.85
N LEU A 121 -0.86 8.54 16.30
CA LEU A 121 -0.67 9.08 14.97
C LEU A 121 -0.79 7.95 13.95
N ILE A 122 -1.83 7.97 13.14
CA ILE A 122 -2.05 7.01 12.07
C ILE A 122 -1.33 7.49 10.81
N TYR A 123 -0.40 6.68 10.33
CA TYR A 123 0.23 6.81 9.02
C TYR A 123 -0.36 5.77 8.07
N MET A 124 -0.88 6.22 6.93
CA MET A 124 -1.39 5.37 5.84
C MET A 124 -0.60 5.67 4.57
N GLY A 125 0.15 4.70 4.08
CA GLY A 125 0.91 4.76 2.84
C GLY A 125 0.29 3.94 1.70
N ILE A 126 1.10 3.66 0.67
CA ILE A 126 0.68 2.91 -0.53
C ILE A 126 0.80 1.39 -0.38
N THR A 127 1.64 0.89 0.53
CA THR A 127 1.79 -0.55 0.81
C THR A 127 1.25 -0.94 2.18
N HIS A 128 1.28 -0.04 3.17
CA HIS A 128 0.86 -0.37 4.53
C HIS A 128 0.26 0.82 5.30
N SER A 129 -0.30 0.51 6.47
CA SER A 129 -0.69 1.49 7.48
C SER A 129 -0.06 1.13 8.82
N ARG A 130 0.34 2.13 9.59
CA ARG A 130 1.00 1.98 10.90
C ARG A 130 0.45 2.99 11.88
N ALA A 131 0.44 2.61 13.15
CA ALA A 131 0.30 3.55 14.26
C ALA A 131 1.71 3.96 14.72
N LEU A 132 1.93 5.25 14.83
CA LEU A 132 3.09 5.88 15.44
C LEU A 132 2.69 6.48 16.79
N ASP A 133 3.68 6.78 17.64
CA ASP A 133 3.42 7.37 18.94
C ASP A 133 2.76 8.75 18.78
N LEU A 134 1.76 9.06 19.61
CA LEU A 134 1.06 10.34 19.55
C LEU A 134 2.02 11.52 19.74
N ALA A 135 3.10 11.33 20.51
CA ALA A 135 4.13 12.34 20.74
C ALA A 135 4.84 12.78 19.45
N ASP A 136 4.89 11.92 18.43
CA ASP A 136 5.53 12.23 17.14
C ASP A 136 4.71 13.20 16.28
N ALA A 137 3.40 13.32 16.54
CA ALA A 137 2.49 14.12 15.74
C ALA A 137 2.89 15.59 15.66
N ALA A 138 3.33 16.17 16.79
CA ALA A 138 3.73 17.57 16.84
C ALA A 138 4.90 17.87 15.88
N GLU A 139 5.92 17.00 15.87
CA GLU A 139 7.11 17.17 15.02
C GLU A 139 6.78 16.92 13.54
N ILE A 140 6.01 15.87 13.25
CA ILE A 140 5.60 15.55 11.87
C ILE A 140 4.73 16.68 11.31
N PHE A 141 3.72 17.14 12.04
CA PHE A 141 2.81 18.19 11.57
C PHE A 141 3.54 19.53 11.40
N HIS A 142 4.45 19.88 12.31
CA HIS A 142 5.29 21.08 12.18
C HIS A 142 6.12 21.07 10.89
N ARG A 143 6.64 19.91 10.48
CA ARG A 143 7.40 19.75 9.23
C ARG A 143 6.50 19.77 8.01
N LEU A 144 5.31 19.17 8.09
CA LEU A 144 4.30 19.18 7.03
C LEU A 144 3.77 20.58 6.73
N ASP A 145 3.51 21.39 7.76
CA ASP A 145 3.13 22.81 7.63
C ASP A 145 4.15 23.65 6.84
N ARG A 146 5.40 23.17 6.73
CA ARG A 146 6.51 23.83 6.03
C ARG A 146 6.92 23.13 4.73
N ASP A 147 6.11 22.19 4.25
CA ASP A 147 6.39 21.36 3.06
C ASP A 147 7.75 20.63 3.12
N GLN A 148 8.18 20.21 4.32
CA GLN A 148 9.48 19.55 4.55
C GLN A 148 9.36 18.01 4.48
N ILE A 149 8.80 17.49 3.38
CA ILE A 149 8.52 16.05 3.20
C ILE A 149 9.77 15.19 3.40
N ALA A 150 10.92 15.60 2.85
CA ALA A 150 12.20 14.91 3.05
C ALA A 150 12.55 14.71 4.53
N LYS A 151 12.27 15.71 5.37
CA LYS A 151 12.51 15.62 6.82
C LYS A 151 11.48 14.74 7.52
N VAL A 152 10.23 14.74 7.08
CA VAL A 152 9.22 13.81 7.60
C VAL A 152 9.61 12.38 7.25
N HIS A 153 10.01 12.12 6.01
CA HIS A 153 10.50 10.80 5.59
C HIS A 153 11.67 10.33 6.45
N ALA A 154 12.69 11.19 6.67
CA ALA A 154 13.83 10.85 7.52
C ALA A 154 13.44 10.58 8.98
N PHE A 155 12.47 11.34 9.52
CA PHE A 155 11.95 11.13 10.86
C PHE A 155 11.24 9.78 10.99
N VAL A 156 10.29 9.51 10.09
CA VAL A 156 9.55 8.24 10.06
C VAL A 156 10.51 7.07 9.88
N LYS A 157 11.53 7.21 9.02
CA LYS A 157 12.56 6.17 8.79
C LYS A 157 13.38 5.84 10.05
N GLY A 158 13.57 6.81 10.94
CA GLY A 158 14.27 6.62 12.21
C GLY A 158 13.40 6.00 13.32
N HIS A 159 12.09 5.87 13.09
CA HIS A 159 11.16 5.37 14.09
C HIS A 159 11.21 3.83 14.14
N PRO A 160 11.19 3.19 15.34
CA PRO A 160 11.29 1.73 15.47
C PRO A 160 10.21 0.94 14.71
N ALA A 161 9.04 1.53 14.49
CA ALA A 161 7.93 0.89 13.79
C ALA A 161 8.06 0.94 12.24
N THR A 162 8.97 1.75 11.69
CA THR A 162 9.07 2.01 10.25
C THR A 162 10.52 2.29 9.85
N VAL A 163 11.24 1.29 9.33
CA VAL A 163 12.66 1.43 8.97
C VAL A 163 12.88 1.99 7.55
N GLU A 164 11.80 2.07 6.76
CA GLU A 164 11.79 2.44 5.35
C GLU A 164 11.35 3.89 5.09
N GLY A 165 10.81 4.56 6.12
CA GLY A 165 10.20 5.88 6.03
C GLY A 165 8.85 5.86 5.31
N ILE A 166 8.46 7.00 4.72
CA ILE A 166 7.25 7.10 3.90
C ILE A 166 7.39 6.22 2.65
N ASP A 167 6.54 5.22 2.45
CA ASP A 167 6.58 4.21 1.37
C ASP A 167 6.25 4.78 -0.03
N ALA A 168 5.59 5.93 -0.08
CA ALA A 168 5.20 6.64 -1.31
C ALA A 168 6.23 7.67 -1.80
N TYR A 169 7.29 7.93 -1.01
CA TYR A 169 8.22 9.04 -1.23
C TYR A 169 9.47 8.61 -2.02
N CYS A 170 9.88 9.38 -3.01
CA CYS A 170 11.18 9.21 -3.67
C CYS A 170 12.18 10.26 -3.17
N PRO A 171 13.24 9.88 -2.43
CA PRO A 171 14.22 10.84 -1.90
C PRO A 171 15.01 11.60 -2.95
N GLN A 172 15.21 11.02 -4.14
CA GLN A 172 15.96 11.66 -5.22
C GLN A 172 15.14 12.73 -5.96
N CYS A 173 13.83 12.51 -6.10
CA CYS A 173 12.93 13.48 -6.73
C CYS A 173 12.35 14.50 -5.73
N ASP A 174 12.45 14.22 -4.42
CA ASP A 174 11.70 14.90 -3.36
C ASP A 174 10.19 14.98 -3.67
N ARG A 175 9.60 13.85 -4.06
CA ARG A 175 8.21 13.76 -4.53
C ARG A 175 7.49 12.54 -3.97
N ILE A 176 6.16 12.66 -3.88
CA ILE A 176 5.25 11.61 -3.44
C ILE A 176 4.57 11.01 -4.67
N TYR A 177 4.42 9.69 -4.69
CA TYR A 177 3.83 8.96 -5.81
C TYR A 177 2.78 7.97 -5.29
N CYS A 178 1.59 7.97 -5.89
CA CYS A 178 0.60 6.94 -5.59
C CYS A 178 1.09 5.57 -6.09
N ARG A 179 0.41 4.51 -5.67
CA ARG A 179 0.76 3.13 -6.02
C ARG A 179 0.88 2.90 -7.54
N GLU A 180 0.04 3.55 -8.34
CA GLU A 180 0.07 3.43 -9.80
C GLU A 180 1.33 4.07 -10.40
N HIS A 181 1.75 5.24 -9.89
CA HIS A 181 2.90 5.98 -10.41
C HIS A 181 4.22 5.61 -9.74
N TYR A 182 4.20 4.93 -8.59
CA TYR A 182 5.40 4.43 -7.91
C TYR A 182 5.72 2.96 -8.21
N ASN A 183 5.18 2.42 -9.30
CA ASN A 183 5.36 1.05 -9.80
C ASN A 183 5.86 0.05 -8.74
N VAL A 184 4.97 -0.30 -7.80
CA VAL A 184 5.32 -1.15 -6.66
C VAL A 184 5.40 -2.61 -7.10
N VAL A 185 6.57 -3.21 -6.93
CA VAL A 185 6.84 -4.63 -7.22
C VAL A 185 7.12 -5.34 -5.91
N VAL A 186 6.41 -6.44 -5.68
CA VAL A 186 6.61 -7.34 -4.55
C VAL A 186 7.62 -8.42 -4.94
N GLU A 187 8.64 -8.60 -4.12
CA GLU A 187 9.57 -9.72 -4.20
C GLU A 187 9.18 -10.81 -3.20
N TRP A 188 9.27 -12.06 -3.66
CA TRP A 188 8.95 -13.25 -2.88
C TRP A 188 10.19 -14.11 -2.80
N ASP A 189 10.56 -14.54 -1.59
CA ASP A 189 11.64 -15.51 -1.36
C ASP A 189 11.07 -16.78 -0.75
N GLN A 190 11.42 -17.93 -1.34
CA GLN A 190 10.93 -19.27 -0.93
C GLN A 190 9.41 -19.36 -0.76
N GLY A 191 8.63 -18.60 -1.53
CA GLY A 191 7.17 -18.57 -1.45
C GLY A 191 6.59 -17.69 -0.34
N PHE A 192 7.45 -17.00 0.42
CA PHE A 192 7.06 -16.01 1.43
C PHE A 192 7.30 -14.59 0.91
N TYR A 193 6.54 -13.64 1.46
CA TYR A 193 6.78 -12.23 1.21
C TYR A 193 8.12 -11.84 1.81
N ASP A 194 9.01 -11.26 0.99
CA ASP A 194 10.31 -10.78 1.43
C ASP A 194 10.29 -9.25 1.57
N CYS A 195 10.11 -8.55 0.46
CA CYS A 195 10.06 -7.09 0.46
C CYS A 195 9.27 -6.51 -0.72
N SER A 196 9.05 -5.21 -0.69
CA SER A 196 8.50 -4.45 -1.81
C SER A 196 9.46 -3.35 -2.25
N TYR A 197 9.57 -3.16 -3.56
CA TYR A 197 10.31 -2.07 -4.19
C TYR A 197 9.37 -1.12 -4.91
N GLY A 198 9.59 0.18 -4.75
CA GLY A 198 8.93 1.23 -5.53
C GLY A 198 9.91 1.79 -6.56
N THR A 199 9.44 1.98 -7.80
CA THR A 199 10.21 2.65 -8.87
C THR A 199 9.43 3.86 -9.38
N CYS A 200 9.99 5.06 -9.21
CA CYS A 200 9.29 6.29 -9.60
C CYS A 200 9.34 6.50 -11.13
N PRO A 201 8.59 7.47 -11.68
CA PRO A 201 8.59 7.76 -13.12
C PRO A 201 9.96 8.15 -13.69
N GLU A 202 10.86 8.68 -12.86
CA GLU A 202 12.25 9.02 -13.23
C GLU A 202 13.20 7.80 -13.17
N GLY A 203 12.69 6.60 -12.87
CA GLY A 203 13.47 5.36 -12.80
C GLY A 203 14.19 5.11 -11.48
N HIS A 204 14.03 5.97 -10.47
CA HIS A 204 14.62 5.76 -9.15
C HIS A 204 13.92 4.63 -8.40
N ARG A 205 14.67 3.55 -8.11
CA ARG A 205 14.19 2.37 -7.40
C ARG A 205 14.68 2.36 -5.95
N ARG A 206 13.80 2.01 -5.01
CA ARG A 206 14.18 1.72 -3.62
C ARG A 206 13.27 0.68 -2.98
N MET A 207 13.75 0.06 -1.91
CA MET A 207 12.92 -0.75 -1.02
C MET A 207 11.99 0.19 -0.23
N ILE A 208 10.70 -0.17 -0.16
CA ILE A 208 9.65 0.65 0.47
C ILE A 208 8.93 -0.09 1.60
N ASP A 209 9.13 -1.40 1.72
CA ASP A 209 8.62 -2.25 2.79
C ASP A 209 9.51 -3.49 2.89
N ASP A 210 10.06 -3.77 4.07
CA ASP A 210 10.89 -4.94 4.36
C ASP A 210 10.22 -5.81 5.43
N TRP A 211 9.83 -7.04 5.07
CA TRP A 211 9.26 -7.99 6.03
C TRP A 211 10.24 -8.35 7.14
N HIS A 212 11.54 -8.36 6.85
CA HIS A 212 12.57 -8.77 7.79
C HIS A 212 12.89 -7.71 8.86
N GLY A 213 12.39 -6.48 8.71
CA GLY A 213 12.51 -5.41 9.70
C GLY A 213 11.81 -5.70 11.02
N VAL A 214 10.84 -6.63 11.06
CA VAL A 214 10.12 -7.00 12.30
C VAL A 214 10.87 -8.06 13.12
N ARG A 215 12.17 -8.29 12.85
CA ARG A 215 12.99 -9.24 13.60
C ARG A 215 13.05 -8.88 15.09
N ARG A 216 12.37 -9.72 15.86
CA ARG A 216 12.58 -10.03 17.29
C ARG A 216 12.25 -8.86 18.22
N PHE A 217 11.00 -8.82 18.67
CA PHE A 217 10.80 -8.54 20.09
C PHE A 217 11.82 -9.40 20.85
N PRO A 218 12.65 -8.84 21.75
CA PRO A 218 13.45 -9.67 22.63
C PRO A 218 12.47 -10.67 23.25
N ALA A 219 12.78 -11.96 23.15
CA ALA A 219 11.96 -12.99 23.77
C ALA A 219 11.67 -12.50 25.19
N VAL A 220 10.41 -12.17 25.47
CA VAL A 220 10.01 -11.75 26.81
C VAL A 220 10.46 -12.88 27.70
N ALA A 221 11.45 -12.61 28.57
CA ALA A 221 12.02 -13.63 29.42
C ALA A 221 10.86 -14.34 30.10
N ALA A 222 10.74 -15.65 29.88
CA ALA A 222 9.68 -16.44 30.51
C ALA A 222 9.75 -16.16 32.02
N PRO A 223 8.63 -15.83 32.69
CA PRO A 223 8.64 -15.55 34.11
C PRO A 223 9.28 -16.74 34.82
N SER A 224 10.37 -16.49 35.56
CA SER A 224 11.01 -17.50 36.39
C SER A 224 9.96 -18.05 37.34
N ARG A 225 9.68 -19.36 37.26
CA ARG A 225 8.80 -20.01 38.23
C ARG A 225 9.36 -19.76 39.65
N PRO A 226 8.53 -19.32 40.60
CA PRO A 226 8.95 -19.27 41.99
C PRO A 226 9.31 -20.69 42.45
N VAL A 227 10.45 -20.80 43.16
CA VAL A 227 10.95 -22.02 43.81
C VAL A 227 10.14 -22.29 45.07
#